data_AF-A0A7S7RD50-F1
#
_entry.id   AF-A0A7S7RD50-F1
#
_cell.length_a   1.000
_cell.length_b   1.000
_cell.length_c   1.000
_cell.angle_alpha   90.00
_cell.angle_beta   90.00
_cell.angle_gamma   90.00
#
_symmetry.space_group_name_H-M   'P 1'
#
loop_
_entity.id
_entity.type
_entity.pdbx_description
1 polymer ?
#
loop_
_entity_poly.entity_id
_entity_poly.type
_entity_poly.pdbx_seq_one_letter_code
_entity_poly.pdbx_strand_id
1 'polypeptide(L)'
;MDKRIKREVVTLDILEDVYHFRALTTDQIRYLYYPDKKNYTEQKVKNLRDRGLLDSLRYERKACYVITTKGIRQLEKNGRLTKSRLAKDNRPDPSELWRIIQANDVFVYLSPFGFKVTEVREWKARYRMNRNSWVAAGVTTSDVKKDYSVYIMPKNISEKEISHIRGEIKEATTIGRYIFIFKSLTSYSVFLQNISNVERGKLEIMMISELHLRKVLPLFSGEQSYIDFYSKYGEVLVNDNPSSMTNFAEYILRTEDGEEYYICNYLFQDATVLERVKGCQNADRKVAVFTFQTGHREAVKMISENSPYIKFFIVDPNEMPGFTELNSRLTEIKEQIEERNEKRRLAYRGQRKPKAT
;
A
#
# COMPACT_ATOMS: atom_id res chain seq x y z
N MET A 1 16.24 31.62 11.43
CA MET A 1 16.76 30.35 11.98
C MET A 1 15.83 29.15 11.70
N ASP A 2 14.51 29.33 11.81
CA ASP A 2 13.48 28.28 11.70
C ASP A 2 13.35 27.59 10.31
N LYS A 3 13.40 28.35 9.19
CA LYS A 3 13.38 27.78 7.82
C LYS A 3 14.57 26.85 7.50
N ARG A 4 15.73 27.07 8.14
CA ARG A 4 16.94 26.27 7.92
C ARG A 4 16.83 24.89 8.58
N ILE A 5 16.28 24.86 9.80
CA ILE A 5 16.00 23.63 10.55
C ILE A 5 14.93 22.80 9.82
N LYS A 6 13.84 23.43 9.35
CA LYS A 6 12.79 22.76 8.53
C LYS A 6 13.36 22.10 7.28
N ARG A 7 14.28 22.77 6.56
CA ARG A 7 14.94 22.23 5.35
C ARG A 7 15.89 21.06 5.66
N GLU A 8 16.45 21.02 6.86
CA GLU A 8 17.38 19.99 7.30
C GLU A 8 16.66 18.70 7.71
N VAL A 9 15.52 18.79 8.39
CA VAL A 9 14.70 17.61 8.76
C VAL A 9 14.21 16.85 7.53
N VAL A 10 13.58 17.54 6.57
CA VAL A 10 13.11 16.91 5.32
C VAL A 10 14.28 16.34 4.51
N THR A 11 15.49 16.90 4.65
CA THR A 11 16.67 16.29 4.04
C THR A 11 16.98 14.94 4.67
N LEU A 12 16.95 14.84 5.99
CA LEU A 12 17.21 13.59 6.71
C LEU A 12 16.15 12.53 6.37
N ASP A 13 14.87 12.92 6.29
CA ASP A 13 13.79 11.99 5.96
C ASP A 13 13.97 11.44 4.52
N ILE A 14 14.28 12.29 3.53
CA ILE A 14 14.60 11.83 2.16
C ILE A 14 15.78 10.85 2.17
N LEU A 15 16.85 11.13 2.92
CA LEU A 15 17.99 10.24 3.00
C LEU A 15 17.63 8.90 3.66
N GLU A 16 16.83 8.93 4.72
CA GLU A 16 16.35 7.75 5.45
C GLU A 16 15.50 6.85 4.55
N ASP A 17 14.55 7.41 3.81
CA ASP A 17 13.73 6.64 2.86
C ASP A 17 14.57 6.07 1.71
N VAL A 18 15.50 6.85 1.13
CA VAL A 18 16.41 6.33 0.10
C VAL A 18 17.31 5.23 0.67
N TYR A 19 17.68 5.30 1.94
CA TYR A 19 18.43 4.23 2.61
C TYR A 19 17.59 2.95 2.75
N HIS A 20 16.38 3.05 3.31
CA HIS A 20 15.53 1.87 3.55
C HIS A 20 15.03 1.23 2.26
N PHE A 21 14.62 2.04 1.28
CA PHE A 21 14.07 1.58 0.01
C PHE A 21 15.11 1.47 -1.12
N ARG A 22 16.40 1.66 -0.78
CA ARG A 22 17.61 1.50 -1.63
C ARG A 22 17.74 2.48 -2.79
N ALA A 23 16.66 2.80 -3.48
CA ALA A 23 16.63 3.71 -4.62
C ALA A 23 15.26 4.38 -4.76
N LEU A 24 15.22 5.71 -4.96
CA LEU A 24 13.98 6.42 -5.29
C LEU A 24 14.16 7.31 -6.51
N THR A 25 13.15 7.42 -7.36
CA THR A 25 13.14 8.36 -8.49
C THR A 25 12.81 9.78 -8.04
N THR A 26 13.10 10.79 -8.87
CA THR A 26 12.65 12.17 -8.62
C THR A 26 11.13 12.25 -8.45
N ASP A 27 10.36 11.48 -9.24
CA ASP A 27 8.89 11.47 -9.18
C ASP A 27 8.38 10.89 -7.85
N GLN A 28 9.00 9.82 -7.35
CA GLN A 28 8.67 9.21 -6.06
C GLN A 28 9.01 10.15 -4.89
N ILE A 29 10.18 10.78 -4.92
CA ILE A 29 10.57 11.81 -3.93
C ILE A 29 9.61 13.00 -4.00
N ARG A 30 9.21 13.43 -5.20
CA ARG A 30 8.21 14.50 -5.38
C ARG A 30 6.90 14.12 -4.71
N TYR A 31 6.39 12.92 -4.98
CA TYR A 31 5.12 12.46 -4.44
C TYR A 31 5.10 12.47 -2.90
N LEU A 32 6.16 11.96 -2.27
CA LEU A 32 6.27 11.86 -0.81
C LEU A 32 6.46 13.21 -0.11
N TYR A 33 7.29 14.09 -0.67
CA TYR A 33 7.79 15.26 0.06
C TYR A 33 7.33 16.60 -0.50
N TYR A 34 7.02 16.64 -1.80
CA TYR A 34 6.84 17.89 -2.55
C TYR A 34 5.81 17.73 -3.70
N PRO A 35 4.57 17.25 -3.43
CA PRO A 35 3.64 16.79 -4.46
C PRO A 35 3.39 17.81 -5.58
N ASP A 36 3.38 19.11 -5.24
CA ASP A 36 3.09 20.22 -6.15
C ASP A 36 4.33 20.97 -6.65
N LYS A 37 5.55 20.53 -6.30
CA LYS A 37 6.78 21.31 -6.51
C LYS A 37 7.85 20.55 -7.28
N LYS A 38 7.57 20.27 -8.56
CA LYS A 38 8.51 19.56 -9.47
C LYS A 38 9.89 20.21 -9.52
N ASN A 39 9.96 21.49 -9.91
CA ASN A 39 11.24 22.21 -10.06
C ASN A 39 12.02 22.28 -8.73
N TYR A 40 11.30 22.45 -7.62
CA TYR A 40 11.91 22.45 -6.29
C TYR A 40 12.52 21.08 -5.95
N THR A 41 11.81 19.99 -6.28
CA THR A 41 12.27 18.63 -6.04
C THR A 41 13.54 18.35 -6.83
N GLU A 42 13.57 18.70 -8.12
CA GLU A 42 14.75 18.54 -8.97
C GLU A 42 15.96 19.30 -8.42
N GLN A 43 15.77 20.57 -8.03
CA GLN A 43 16.82 21.37 -7.39
C GLN A 43 17.25 20.76 -6.05
N LYS A 44 16.30 20.27 -5.24
CA LYS A 44 16.58 19.67 -3.93
C LYS A 44 17.46 18.44 -4.10
N VAL A 45 17.10 17.54 -5.00
CA VAL A 45 17.86 16.30 -5.21
C VAL A 45 19.21 16.59 -5.86
N LYS A 46 19.28 17.52 -6.81
CA LYS A 46 20.56 18.02 -7.35
C LYS A 46 21.48 18.50 -6.22
N ASN A 47 20.99 19.34 -5.31
CA ASN A 47 21.77 19.80 -4.16
C ASN A 47 22.23 18.67 -3.23
N LEU A 48 21.43 17.61 -3.02
CA LEU A 48 21.85 16.46 -2.21
C LEU A 48 22.96 15.65 -2.88
N ARG A 49 22.89 15.52 -4.22
CA ARG A 49 23.94 14.88 -5.02
C ARG A 49 25.22 15.70 -5.05
N ASP A 50 25.12 17.01 -5.26
CA ASP A 50 26.29 17.91 -5.31
C ASP A 50 27.00 17.97 -3.94
N ARG A 51 26.27 17.75 -2.84
CA ARG A 51 26.84 17.58 -1.49
C ARG A 51 27.44 16.19 -1.24
N GLY A 52 27.29 15.26 -2.18
CA GLY A 52 27.74 13.87 -2.09
C GLY A 52 26.92 13.00 -1.14
N LEU A 53 25.71 13.39 -0.76
CA LEU A 53 24.83 12.62 0.15
C LEU A 53 24.03 11.54 -0.60
N LEU A 54 23.73 11.81 -1.86
CA LEU A 54 23.10 10.89 -2.80
C LEU A 54 24.00 10.71 -4.03
N ASP A 55 23.88 9.56 -4.66
CA ASP A 55 24.41 9.28 -5.99
C ASP A 55 23.25 8.93 -6.93
N SER A 56 23.45 9.01 -8.24
CA SER A 56 22.42 8.72 -9.24
C SER A 56 22.77 7.48 -10.07
N LEU A 57 21.77 6.64 -10.27
CA LEU A 57 21.76 5.56 -11.25
C LEU A 57 20.80 5.91 -12.38
N ARG A 58 21.08 5.38 -13.56
CA ARG A 58 20.18 5.49 -14.71
C ARG A 58 19.15 4.36 -14.65
N TYR A 59 17.88 4.72 -14.63
CA TYR A 59 16.75 3.80 -14.74
C TYR A 59 15.93 4.22 -15.96
N GLU A 60 15.96 3.44 -17.04
CA GLU A 60 15.36 3.79 -18.33
C GLU A 60 15.83 5.18 -18.83
N ARG A 61 14.90 6.14 -18.97
CA ARG A 61 15.15 7.54 -19.33
C ARG A 61 15.11 8.49 -18.12
N LYS A 62 15.14 7.95 -16.90
CA LYS A 62 15.04 8.71 -15.64
C LYS A 62 16.26 8.46 -14.75
N ALA A 63 16.48 9.39 -13.82
CA ALA A 63 17.43 9.20 -12.74
C ALA A 63 16.70 8.62 -11.52
N CYS A 64 17.34 7.67 -10.84
CA CYS A 64 17.00 7.27 -9.49
C CYS A 64 18.20 7.49 -8.58
N TYR A 65 17.94 7.73 -7.30
CA TYR A 65 18.94 8.15 -6.34
C TYR A 65 19.14 7.11 -5.28
N VAL A 66 20.39 6.88 -4.95
CA VAL A 66 20.84 5.92 -3.94
C VAL A 66 21.68 6.64 -2.91
N ILE A 67 21.67 6.15 -1.67
CA ILE A 67 22.42 6.80 -0.59
C ILE A 67 23.91 6.48 -0.68
N THR A 68 24.77 7.47 -0.43
CA THR A 68 26.22 7.29 -0.38
C THR A 68 26.68 6.97 1.05
N THR A 69 27.95 6.56 1.20
CA THR A 69 28.58 6.43 2.53
C THR A 69 28.49 7.73 3.33
N LYS A 70 28.62 8.90 2.68
CA LYS A 70 28.49 10.20 3.33
C LYS A 70 27.05 10.47 3.77
N GLY A 71 26.06 10.08 2.96
CA GLY A 71 24.65 10.14 3.33
C GLY A 71 24.33 9.29 4.55
N ILE A 72 24.83 8.05 4.60
CA ILE A 72 24.65 7.14 5.74
C ILE A 72 25.27 7.72 7.02
N ARG A 73 26.51 8.21 6.95
CA ARG A 73 27.17 8.87 8.10
C ARG A 73 26.38 10.09 8.60
N GLN A 74 25.74 10.82 7.69
CA GLN A 74 24.87 11.94 8.07
C GLN A 74 23.65 11.45 8.86
N LEU A 75 23.04 10.32 8.47
CA LEU A 75 21.92 9.73 9.21
C LEU A 75 22.35 9.22 10.59
N GLU A 76 23.50 8.53 10.69
CA GLU A 76 24.07 8.05 11.96
C GLU A 76 24.35 9.20 12.93
N LYS A 77 25.00 10.27 12.44
CA LYS A 77 25.29 11.46 13.24
C LYS A 77 24.03 12.13 13.82
N ASN A 78 22.90 11.99 13.14
CA ASN A 78 21.62 12.54 13.57
C ASN A 78 20.75 11.51 14.31
N GLY A 79 21.31 10.35 14.68
CA GLY A 79 20.61 9.31 15.45
C GLY A 79 19.48 8.60 14.68
N ARG A 80 19.42 8.74 13.35
CA ARG A 80 18.40 8.08 12.51
C ARG A 80 18.72 6.61 12.25
N LEU A 81 20.01 6.26 12.25
CA LEU A 81 20.47 4.88 12.08
C LEU A 81 21.36 4.48 13.26
N THR A 82 21.05 3.33 13.87
CA THR A 82 21.84 2.73 14.96
C THR A 82 22.70 1.56 14.48
N LYS A 83 22.26 0.84 13.44
CA LYS A 83 23.01 -0.24 12.79
C LYS A 83 22.85 -0.10 11.28
N SER A 84 23.81 0.56 10.63
CA SER A 84 23.76 0.82 9.20
C SER A 84 24.38 -0.30 8.38
N ARG A 85 23.82 -0.54 7.19
CA ARG A 85 24.45 -1.34 6.13
C ARG A 85 25.50 -0.49 5.44
N LEU A 86 26.57 -1.09 4.92
CA LEU A 86 27.52 -0.36 4.09
C LEU A 86 26.83 0.14 2.82
N ALA A 87 27.21 1.31 2.32
CA ALA A 87 26.61 1.90 1.12
C ALA A 87 26.71 0.96 -0.10
N LYS A 88 27.83 0.23 -0.24
CA LYS A 88 28.02 -0.77 -1.30
C LYS A 88 27.00 -1.92 -1.24
N ASP A 89 26.63 -2.36 -0.03
CA ASP A 89 25.70 -3.47 0.19
C ASP A 89 24.23 -2.99 0.12
N ASN A 90 24.02 -1.68 0.29
CA ASN A 90 22.71 -1.06 0.13
C ASN A 90 22.41 -0.70 -1.34
N ARG A 91 23.45 -0.39 -2.12
CA ARG A 91 23.33 -0.05 -3.54
C ARG A 91 22.67 -1.21 -4.31
N PRO A 92 21.64 -0.94 -5.11
CA PRO A 92 21.02 -1.97 -5.95
C PRO A 92 21.91 -2.34 -7.12
N ASP A 93 21.80 -3.61 -7.55
CA ASP A 93 22.32 -4.05 -8.84
C ASP A 93 21.50 -3.36 -9.95
N PRO A 94 22.15 -2.83 -11.01
CA PRO A 94 21.43 -2.22 -12.14
C PRO A 94 20.35 -3.12 -12.76
N SER A 95 20.57 -4.44 -12.78
CA SER A 95 19.61 -5.43 -13.32
C SER A 95 18.36 -5.59 -12.44
N GLU A 96 18.45 -5.33 -11.14
CA GLU A 96 17.34 -5.40 -10.18
C GLU A 96 16.58 -4.07 -10.06
N LEU A 97 17.14 -2.98 -10.59
CA LEU A 97 16.69 -1.63 -10.35
C LEU A 97 15.22 -1.42 -10.73
N TRP A 98 14.78 -1.99 -11.86
CA TRP A 98 13.39 -1.91 -12.30
C TRP A 98 12.41 -2.50 -11.27
N ARG A 99 12.77 -3.64 -10.66
CA ARG A 99 11.94 -4.34 -9.69
C ARG A 99 11.88 -3.57 -8.38
N ILE A 100 13.01 -2.99 -7.95
CA ILE A 100 13.09 -2.15 -6.75
C ILE A 100 12.26 -0.89 -6.92
N ILE A 101 12.39 -0.19 -8.05
CA ILE A 101 11.61 1.03 -8.30
C ILE A 101 10.12 0.73 -8.32
N GLN A 102 9.69 -0.37 -8.95
CA GLN A 102 8.28 -0.78 -8.93
C GLN A 102 7.77 -1.18 -7.54
N ALA A 103 8.58 -1.89 -6.75
CA ALA A 103 8.24 -2.20 -5.36
C ALA A 103 8.07 -0.92 -4.52
N ASN A 104 8.91 0.09 -4.76
CA ASN A 104 8.88 1.35 -4.05
C ASN A 104 7.65 2.21 -4.40
N ASP A 105 6.98 1.95 -5.52
CA ASP A 105 5.68 2.58 -5.80
C ASP A 105 4.63 2.21 -4.73
N VAL A 106 4.69 0.99 -4.18
CA VAL A 106 3.82 0.56 -3.07
C VAL A 106 4.09 1.42 -1.83
N PHE A 107 5.36 1.61 -1.49
CA PHE A 107 5.77 2.51 -0.40
C PHE A 107 5.25 3.92 -0.62
N VAL A 108 5.48 4.47 -1.81
CA VAL A 108 5.13 5.84 -2.18
C VAL A 108 3.62 6.08 -2.12
N TYR A 109 2.82 5.13 -2.62
CA TYR A 109 1.37 5.30 -2.71
C TYR A 109 0.63 4.99 -1.42
N LEU A 110 1.16 4.11 -0.56
CA LEU A 110 0.43 3.66 0.63
C LEU A 110 0.88 4.32 1.93
N SER A 111 2.16 4.65 2.09
CA SER A 111 2.68 5.22 3.35
C SER A 111 2.03 6.54 3.77
N PRO A 112 1.68 7.46 2.85
CA PRO A 112 0.93 8.67 3.20
C PRO A 112 -0.42 8.39 3.88
N PHE A 113 -0.98 7.20 3.69
CA PHE A 113 -2.32 6.81 4.18
C PHE A 113 -2.25 5.86 5.37
N GLY A 114 -1.14 5.86 6.11
CA GLY A 114 -1.02 5.11 7.36
C GLY A 114 -0.58 3.65 7.21
N PHE A 115 -0.46 3.14 5.98
CA PHE A 115 0.15 1.83 5.76
C PHE A 115 1.64 1.87 6.13
N LYS A 116 2.09 0.82 6.82
CA LYS A 116 3.53 0.60 7.02
C LYS A 116 4.05 -0.31 5.92
N VAL A 117 4.78 0.25 4.98
CA VAL A 117 5.45 -0.53 3.93
C VAL A 117 6.86 -0.89 4.40
N THR A 118 7.20 -2.17 4.31
CA THR A 118 8.51 -2.72 4.68
C THR A 118 9.24 -3.19 3.43
N GLU A 119 10.51 -2.80 3.27
CA GLU A 119 11.33 -3.25 2.14
C GLU A 119 11.57 -4.77 2.17
N VAL A 120 11.70 -5.37 1.00
CA VAL A 120 11.71 -6.83 0.80
C VAL A 120 12.75 -7.58 1.63
N ARG A 121 13.95 -7.05 1.85
CA ARG A 121 15.00 -7.75 2.63
C ARG A 121 14.60 -7.81 4.09
N GLU A 122 14.04 -6.72 4.62
CA GLU A 122 13.54 -6.67 5.99
C GLU A 122 12.30 -7.54 6.17
N TRP A 123 11.41 -7.57 5.17
CA TRP A 123 10.25 -8.45 5.17
C TRP A 123 10.64 -9.93 5.15
N LYS A 124 11.50 -10.33 4.20
CA LYS A 124 11.98 -11.71 4.09
C LYS A 124 12.72 -12.15 5.34
N ALA A 125 13.54 -11.28 5.95
CA ALA A 125 14.20 -11.57 7.21
C ALA A 125 13.20 -11.78 8.36
N ARG A 126 12.16 -10.93 8.46
CA ARG A 126 11.12 -11.03 9.50
C ARG A 126 10.37 -12.36 9.44
N TYR A 127 9.97 -12.80 8.26
CA TYR A 127 9.19 -14.04 8.07
C TYR A 127 10.02 -15.24 7.63
N ARG A 128 11.36 -15.15 7.72
CA ARG A 128 12.30 -16.22 7.34
C ARG A 128 12.04 -16.78 5.93
N MET A 129 11.65 -15.91 5.01
CA MET A 129 11.35 -16.30 3.64
C MET A 129 12.63 -16.60 2.86
N ASN A 130 12.51 -17.44 1.83
CA ASN A 130 13.61 -17.71 0.91
C ASN A 130 14.10 -16.39 0.27
N ARG A 131 15.43 -16.22 0.20
CA ARG A 131 16.06 -15.05 -0.44
C ARG A 131 15.57 -14.85 -1.87
N ASN A 132 15.33 -15.94 -2.59
CA ASN A 132 14.90 -15.94 -4.00
C ASN A 132 13.39 -15.77 -4.19
N SER A 133 12.62 -15.58 -3.11
CA SER A 133 11.17 -15.38 -3.21
C SER A 133 10.80 -14.16 -4.09
N TRP A 134 9.65 -14.26 -4.76
CA TRP A 134 9.09 -13.25 -5.64
C TRP A 134 8.43 -12.07 -4.93
N VAL A 135 8.27 -12.12 -3.60
CA VAL A 135 7.75 -10.98 -2.83
C VAL A 135 8.52 -9.70 -3.18
N ALA A 136 7.76 -8.63 -3.43
CA ALA A 136 8.27 -7.32 -3.80
C ALA A 136 8.36 -6.37 -2.60
N ALA A 137 7.40 -6.46 -1.67
CA ALA A 137 7.37 -5.67 -0.44
C ALA A 137 6.47 -6.32 0.61
N GLY A 138 6.56 -5.85 1.84
CA GLY A 138 5.56 -6.11 2.88
C GLY A 138 4.70 -4.89 3.14
N VAL A 139 3.42 -5.08 3.43
CA VAL A 139 2.49 -4.00 3.79
C VAL A 139 1.77 -4.40 5.07
N THR A 140 1.77 -3.51 6.06
CA THR A 140 1.02 -3.68 7.30
C THR A 140 -0.04 -2.58 7.41
N THR A 141 -1.30 -2.95 7.67
CA THR A 141 -2.38 -1.97 7.92
C THR A 141 -2.18 -1.21 9.23
N SER A 142 -2.80 -0.03 9.33
CA SER A 142 -2.48 0.93 10.39
C SER A 142 -2.98 0.54 11.79
N ASP A 143 -4.12 -0.14 11.88
CA ASP A 143 -4.85 -0.40 13.14
C ASP A 143 -4.81 -1.87 13.58
N VAL A 144 -5.29 -2.79 12.73
CA VAL A 144 -5.38 -4.24 13.02
C VAL A 144 -4.03 -4.94 12.78
N LYS A 145 -3.03 -4.20 12.25
CA LYS A 145 -1.70 -4.69 11.92
C LYS A 145 -1.73 -5.97 11.06
N LYS A 146 -2.65 -6.02 10.10
CA LYS A 146 -2.70 -7.12 9.13
C LYS A 146 -1.50 -7.01 8.20
N ASP A 147 -0.70 -8.07 8.17
CA ASP A 147 0.49 -8.18 7.35
C ASP A 147 0.18 -8.84 6.01
N TYR A 148 0.47 -8.14 4.91
CA TYR A 148 0.30 -8.59 3.53
C TYR A 148 1.66 -8.72 2.84
N SER A 149 1.90 -9.87 2.22
CA SER A 149 2.98 -10.02 1.24
C SER A 149 2.53 -9.47 -0.10
N VAL A 150 3.31 -8.54 -0.67
CA VAL A 150 2.99 -7.90 -1.94
C VAL A 150 3.77 -8.53 -3.07
N TYR A 151 3.06 -8.88 -4.14
CA TYR A 151 3.62 -9.33 -5.40
C TYR A 151 3.25 -8.36 -6.54
N ILE A 152 4.21 -8.05 -7.40
CA ILE A 152 3.99 -7.19 -8.57
C ILE A 152 4.12 -8.04 -9.83
N MET A 153 3.03 -8.21 -10.56
CA MET A 153 2.95 -9.02 -11.77
C MET A 153 3.33 -8.15 -12.97
N PRO A 154 4.44 -8.46 -13.67
CA PRO A 154 4.83 -7.74 -14.87
C PRO A 154 3.83 -7.98 -16.00
N LYS A 155 3.86 -7.12 -17.02
CA LYS A 155 2.89 -7.16 -18.13
C LYS A 155 2.80 -8.52 -18.85
N ASN A 156 3.93 -9.23 -18.95
CA ASN A 156 4.09 -10.48 -19.69
C ASN A 156 4.58 -11.60 -18.76
N ILE A 157 3.91 -11.80 -17.62
CA ILE A 157 4.24 -12.90 -16.73
C ILE A 157 3.97 -14.25 -17.41
N SER A 158 4.89 -15.18 -17.24
CA SER A 158 4.80 -16.55 -17.74
C SER A 158 4.13 -17.49 -16.74
N GLU A 159 3.58 -18.60 -17.23
CA GLU A 159 3.00 -19.65 -16.38
C GLU A 159 4.03 -20.23 -15.40
N LYS A 160 5.31 -20.33 -15.82
CA LYS A 160 6.40 -20.78 -14.96
C LYS A 160 6.60 -19.86 -13.75
N GLU A 161 6.56 -18.55 -13.97
CA GLU A 161 6.68 -17.56 -12.89
C GLU A 161 5.47 -17.63 -11.96
N ILE A 162 4.25 -17.80 -12.50
CA ILE A 162 3.04 -17.99 -11.69
C ILE A 162 3.14 -19.27 -10.85
N SER A 163 3.58 -20.38 -11.45
CA SER A 163 3.77 -21.65 -10.74
C SER A 163 4.75 -21.51 -9.58
N HIS A 164 5.84 -20.76 -9.78
CA HIS A 164 6.80 -20.47 -8.71
C HIS A 164 6.17 -19.65 -7.57
N ILE A 165 5.44 -18.58 -7.89
CA ILE A 165 4.72 -17.76 -6.90
C ILE A 165 3.70 -18.59 -6.12
N ARG A 166 2.98 -19.49 -6.80
CA ARG A 166 2.05 -20.44 -6.18
C ARG A 166 2.74 -21.40 -5.23
N GLY A 167 3.92 -21.90 -5.61
CA GLY A 167 4.78 -22.70 -4.73
C GLY A 167 5.10 -21.95 -3.44
N GLU A 168 5.55 -20.70 -3.55
CA GLU A 168 5.85 -19.85 -2.39
C GLU A 168 4.65 -19.66 -1.47
N ILE A 169 3.47 -19.41 -2.04
CA ILE A 169 2.22 -19.22 -1.30
C ILE A 169 1.80 -20.49 -0.55
N LYS A 170 1.95 -21.66 -1.19
CA LYS A 170 1.62 -22.95 -0.56
C LYS A 170 2.58 -23.31 0.56
N GLU A 171 3.86 -22.95 0.43
CA GLU A 171 4.90 -23.21 1.41
C GLU A 171 4.89 -22.20 2.58
N ALA A 172 4.29 -21.03 2.37
CA ALA A 172 4.19 -20.00 3.40
C ALA A 172 3.27 -20.43 4.54
N THR A 173 3.85 -20.64 5.72
CA THR A 173 3.11 -21.03 6.94
C THR A 173 2.79 -19.85 7.86
N THR A 174 3.44 -18.69 7.66
CA THR A 174 3.37 -17.56 8.60
C THR A 174 2.52 -16.38 8.11
N ILE A 175 2.32 -16.23 6.80
CA ILE A 175 1.52 -15.15 6.21
C ILE A 175 0.41 -15.77 5.35
N GLY A 176 -0.84 -15.45 5.68
CA GLY A 176 -2.02 -15.88 4.93
C GLY A 176 -2.67 -14.78 4.08
N ARG A 177 -2.03 -13.62 3.93
CA ARG A 177 -2.60 -12.45 3.24
C ARG A 177 -1.67 -11.91 2.16
N TYR A 178 -2.25 -11.62 1.00
CA TYR A 178 -1.50 -11.31 -0.22
C TYR A 178 -2.13 -10.19 -1.02
N ILE A 179 -1.31 -9.28 -1.53
CA ILE A 179 -1.72 -8.27 -2.51
C ILE A 179 -0.99 -8.57 -3.82
N PHE A 180 -1.74 -8.85 -4.88
CA PHE A 180 -1.22 -9.03 -6.24
C PHE A 180 -1.53 -7.78 -7.05
N ILE A 181 -0.48 -7.08 -7.48
CA ILE A 181 -0.58 -5.87 -8.29
C ILE A 181 -0.31 -6.23 -9.74
N PHE A 182 -1.30 -6.06 -10.62
CA PHE A 182 -1.20 -6.39 -12.03
C PHE A 182 -0.87 -5.16 -12.88
N LYS A 183 0.20 -5.27 -13.69
CA LYS A 183 0.62 -4.22 -14.65
C LYS A 183 -0.09 -4.32 -16.01
N SER A 184 -0.82 -5.40 -16.28
CA SER A 184 -1.63 -5.57 -17.49
C SER A 184 -2.83 -6.49 -17.25
N LEU A 185 -3.89 -6.34 -18.05
CA LEU A 185 -5.01 -7.28 -18.09
C LEU A 185 -4.55 -8.70 -18.48
N THR A 186 -3.58 -8.82 -19.38
CA THR A 186 -3.01 -10.12 -19.76
C THR A 186 -2.44 -10.85 -18.55
N SER A 187 -1.61 -10.18 -17.74
CA SER A 187 -1.02 -10.79 -16.54
C SER A 187 -2.08 -11.21 -15.51
N TYR A 188 -3.15 -10.43 -15.38
CA TYR A 188 -4.29 -10.73 -14.54
C TYR A 188 -5.03 -11.99 -15.02
N SER A 189 -5.36 -12.06 -16.31
CA SER A 189 -6.05 -13.20 -16.91
C SER A 189 -5.25 -14.49 -16.79
N VAL A 190 -3.94 -14.45 -17.09
CA VAL A 190 -3.08 -15.64 -16.97
C VAL A 190 -3.00 -16.10 -15.50
N PHE A 191 -2.88 -15.18 -14.55
CA PHE A 191 -2.87 -15.52 -13.13
C PHE A 191 -4.20 -16.14 -12.68
N LEU A 192 -5.35 -15.55 -13.05
CA LEU A 192 -6.68 -16.08 -12.73
C LEU A 192 -6.90 -17.49 -13.27
N GLN A 193 -6.45 -17.77 -14.49
CA GLN A 193 -6.55 -19.10 -15.10
C GLN A 193 -5.72 -20.15 -14.36
N ASN A 194 -4.66 -19.73 -13.68
CA ASN A 194 -3.69 -20.61 -13.05
C ASN A 194 -3.82 -20.72 -11.52
N ILE A 195 -4.56 -19.83 -10.86
CA ILE A 195 -4.79 -19.90 -9.41
C ILE A 195 -5.87 -20.93 -9.07
N SER A 196 -5.55 -21.86 -8.16
CA SER A 196 -6.42 -22.97 -7.78
C SER A 196 -7.42 -22.61 -6.68
N ASN A 197 -8.51 -23.38 -6.59
CA ASN A 197 -9.55 -23.22 -5.57
C ASN A 197 -9.01 -23.34 -4.13
N VAL A 198 -7.95 -24.12 -3.91
CA VAL A 198 -7.30 -24.26 -2.59
C VAL A 198 -6.59 -22.96 -2.17
N GLU A 199 -5.94 -22.29 -3.11
CA GLU A 199 -5.32 -20.97 -2.87
C GLU A 199 -6.41 -19.91 -2.67
N ARG A 200 -7.50 -19.98 -3.43
CA ARG A 200 -8.66 -19.08 -3.28
C ARG A 200 -9.38 -19.23 -1.94
N GLY A 201 -9.36 -20.40 -1.29
CA GLY A 201 -10.12 -20.64 -0.05
C GLY A 201 -9.36 -20.38 1.25
N LYS A 202 -8.02 -20.40 1.22
CA LYS A 202 -7.17 -20.35 2.43
C LYS A 202 -6.61 -18.96 2.75
N LEU A 203 -6.75 -18.01 1.83
CA LEU A 203 -5.95 -16.80 1.81
C LEU A 203 -6.83 -15.57 1.62
N GLU A 204 -6.51 -14.51 2.34
CA GLU A 204 -7.01 -13.18 2.02
C GLU A 204 -6.18 -12.67 0.84
N ILE A 205 -6.78 -12.67 -0.34
CA ILE A 205 -6.14 -12.25 -1.58
C ILE A 205 -6.80 -10.96 -2.03
N MET A 206 -5.99 -9.96 -2.34
CA MET A 206 -6.41 -8.76 -3.05
C MET A 206 -5.75 -8.74 -4.42
N MET A 207 -6.54 -8.93 -5.47
CA MET A 207 -6.08 -8.79 -6.85
C MET A 207 -6.43 -7.39 -7.36
N ILE A 208 -5.42 -6.54 -7.53
CA ILE A 208 -5.63 -5.12 -7.86
C ILE A 208 -4.79 -4.69 -9.06
N SER A 209 -5.29 -3.72 -9.82
CA SER A 209 -4.46 -3.02 -10.80
C SER A 209 -3.60 -1.94 -10.12
N GLU A 210 -2.53 -1.52 -10.79
CA GLU A 210 -1.72 -0.38 -10.34
C GLU A 210 -2.54 0.91 -10.12
N LEU A 211 -3.61 1.11 -10.91
CA LEU A 211 -4.49 2.25 -10.73
C LEU A 211 -5.26 2.17 -9.39
N HIS A 212 -5.78 0.98 -9.05
CA HIS A 212 -6.51 0.76 -7.80
C HIS A 212 -5.58 0.79 -6.58
N LEU A 213 -4.34 0.31 -6.71
CA LEU A 213 -3.29 0.50 -5.68
C LEU A 213 -3.12 1.98 -5.32
N ARG A 214 -3.15 2.87 -6.31
CA ARG A 214 -2.91 4.30 -6.10
C ARG A 214 -4.15 5.07 -5.62
N LYS A 215 -5.35 4.65 -6.01
CA LYS A 215 -6.58 5.44 -5.82
C LYS A 215 -7.58 4.86 -4.84
N VAL A 216 -7.60 3.54 -4.68
CA VAL A 216 -8.67 2.84 -3.95
C VAL A 216 -8.13 2.21 -2.68
N LEU A 217 -7.03 1.44 -2.75
CA LEU A 217 -6.45 0.81 -1.56
C LEU A 217 -6.10 1.80 -0.42
N PRO A 218 -5.60 3.02 -0.70
CA PRO A 218 -5.41 4.06 0.31
C PRO A 218 -6.63 4.39 1.18
N LEU A 219 -7.84 4.21 0.64
CA LEU A 219 -9.09 4.49 1.33
C LEU A 219 -9.43 3.42 2.38
N PHE A 220 -8.72 2.30 2.34
CA PHE A 220 -8.95 1.10 3.14
C PHE A 220 -7.70 0.78 3.99
N SER A 221 -7.15 1.80 4.64
CA SER A 221 -5.91 1.74 5.44
C SER A 221 -6.00 0.97 6.75
N GLY A 222 -7.22 0.63 7.16
CA GLY A 222 -7.54 -0.05 8.41
C GLY A 222 -9.04 -0.31 8.57
N GLU A 223 -9.41 -1.15 9.52
CA GLU A 223 -10.79 -1.47 9.91
C GLU A 223 -11.68 -0.23 10.07
N GLN A 224 -11.21 0.82 10.76
CA GLN A 224 -12.04 2.02 10.92
C GLN A 224 -12.38 2.66 9.57
N SER A 225 -11.45 2.67 8.61
CA SER A 225 -11.72 3.21 7.27
C SER A 225 -12.70 2.35 6.46
N TYR A 226 -12.77 1.04 6.72
CA TYR A 226 -13.83 0.19 6.17
C TYR A 226 -15.19 0.55 6.78
N ILE A 227 -15.26 0.68 8.11
CA ILE A 227 -16.48 1.03 8.83
C ILE A 227 -17.00 2.40 8.39
N ASP A 228 -16.15 3.42 8.38
CA ASP A 228 -16.50 4.79 7.96
C ASP A 228 -17.04 4.82 6.52
N PHE A 229 -16.44 4.03 5.63
CA PHE A 229 -16.89 3.91 4.25
C PHE A 229 -18.31 3.34 4.15
N TYR A 230 -18.54 2.18 4.78
CA TYR A 230 -19.82 1.47 4.64
C TYR A 230 -20.94 2.08 5.48
N SER A 231 -20.61 2.85 6.52
CA SER A 231 -21.60 3.52 7.38
C SER A 231 -22.47 4.53 6.63
N LYS A 232 -22.06 4.95 5.43
CA LYS A 232 -22.87 5.78 4.52
C LYS A 232 -24.10 5.06 3.97
N TYR A 233 -24.13 3.73 4.04
CA TYR A 233 -25.16 2.89 3.44
C TYR A 233 -26.03 2.15 4.47
N GLY A 234 -25.75 2.33 5.77
CA GLY A 234 -26.40 1.62 6.87
C GLY A 234 -25.48 1.45 8.09
N GLU A 235 -25.96 0.78 9.13
CA GLU A 235 -25.15 0.42 10.29
C GLU A 235 -24.16 -0.70 9.92
N VAL A 236 -22.89 -0.57 10.31
CA VAL A 236 -21.86 -1.57 10.03
C VAL A 236 -21.56 -2.37 11.30
N LEU A 237 -21.70 -3.69 11.19
CA LEU A 237 -21.42 -4.64 12.26
C LEU A 237 -20.21 -5.50 11.89
N VAL A 238 -19.42 -5.89 12.89
CA VAL A 238 -18.31 -6.84 12.71
C VAL A 238 -18.88 -8.25 12.69
N ASN A 239 -18.44 -9.06 11.72
CA ASN A 239 -18.79 -10.48 11.65
C ASN A 239 -17.82 -11.30 12.49
N ASP A 240 -18.23 -11.63 13.72
CA ASP A 240 -17.40 -12.36 14.69
C ASP A 240 -17.18 -13.84 14.34
N ASN A 241 -17.89 -14.38 13.33
CA ASN A 241 -17.78 -15.78 12.96
C ASN A 241 -17.82 -16.00 11.43
N PRO A 242 -16.78 -15.56 10.69
CA PRO A 242 -16.70 -15.77 9.26
C PRO A 242 -16.56 -17.27 8.98
N SER A 243 -17.57 -17.88 8.35
CA SER A 243 -17.42 -19.24 7.83
C SER A 243 -16.51 -19.23 6.60
N SER A 244 -15.96 -20.39 6.23
CA SER A 244 -15.11 -20.55 5.04
C SER A 244 -15.76 -20.01 3.74
N MET A 245 -17.10 -20.02 3.67
CA MET A 245 -17.87 -19.46 2.56
C MET A 245 -17.97 -17.93 2.58
N THR A 246 -17.86 -17.30 3.76
CA THR A 246 -17.91 -15.84 3.98
C THR A 246 -16.55 -15.27 4.40
N ASN A 247 -15.44 -15.93 4.06
CA ASN A 247 -14.08 -15.42 4.33
C ASN A 247 -13.77 -14.07 3.64
N PHE A 248 -14.69 -13.52 2.84
CA PHE A 248 -14.64 -12.16 2.30
C PHE A 248 -15.47 -11.14 3.09
N ALA A 249 -16.34 -11.59 3.99
CA ALA A 249 -17.35 -10.78 4.66
C ALA A 249 -17.02 -10.63 6.14
N GLU A 250 -15.98 -9.85 6.41
CA GLU A 250 -15.60 -9.43 7.77
C GLU A 250 -16.63 -8.50 8.41
N TYR A 251 -17.50 -7.88 7.58
CA TYR A 251 -18.49 -6.91 8.02
C TYR A 251 -19.88 -7.25 7.47
N ILE A 252 -20.89 -6.85 8.22
CA ILE A 252 -22.32 -6.93 7.87
C ILE A 252 -22.85 -5.49 7.81
N LEU A 253 -23.60 -5.18 6.75
CA LEU A 253 -24.35 -3.94 6.61
C LEU A 253 -25.80 -4.20 7.01
N ARG A 254 -26.28 -3.49 8.03
CA ARG A 254 -27.71 -3.42 8.35
C ARG A 254 -28.29 -2.14 7.75
N THR A 255 -29.20 -2.29 6.78
CA THR A 255 -29.85 -1.16 6.11
C THR A 255 -30.97 -0.56 6.97
N GLU A 256 -31.45 0.64 6.63
CA GLU A 256 -32.46 1.38 7.42
C GLU A 256 -33.80 0.62 7.59
N ASP A 257 -34.11 -0.27 6.65
CA ASP A 257 -35.27 -1.18 6.68
C ASP A 257 -35.05 -2.40 7.60
N GLY A 258 -33.89 -2.50 8.26
CA GLY A 258 -33.54 -3.57 9.19
C GLY A 258 -32.94 -4.81 8.53
N GLU A 259 -32.74 -4.80 7.21
CA GLU A 259 -32.19 -5.93 6.47
C GLU A 259 -30.67 -6.03 6.60
N GLU A 260 -30.16 -7.25 6.78
CA GLU A 260 -28.74 -7.51 6.98
C GLU A 260 -28.08 -8.15 5.75
N TYR A 261 -26.95 -7.60 5.34
CA TYR A 261 -26.19 -8.03 4.18
C TYR A 261 -24.72 -8.21 4.53
N TYR A 262 -24.14 -9.36 4.16
CA TYR A 262 -22.69 -9.53 4.19
C TYR A 262 -22.04 -8.57 3.18
N ILE A 263 -21.04 -7.82 3.62
CA ILE A 263 -20.37 -6.84 2.76
C ILE A 263 -19.38 -7.56 1.84
N CYS A 264 -19.57 -7.37 0.53
CA CYS A 264 -18.65 -7.79 -0.52
C CYS A 264 -18.00 -6.56 -1.16
N ASN A 265 -16.72 -6.32 -0.87
CA ASN A 265 -15.95 -5.26 -1.50
C ASN A 265 -15.45 -5.68 -2.89
N TYR A 266 -16.15 -5.26 -3.96
CA TYR A 266 -15.72 -5.46 -5.34
C TYR A 266 -15.12 -4.17 -5.97
N LEU A 267 -14.79 -3.16 -5.16
CA LEU A 267 -14.20 -1.89 -5.63
C LEU A 267 -12.77 -2.07 -6.16
N PHE A 268 -12.12 -3.17 -5.77
CA PHE A 268 -10.81 -3.57 -6.29
C PHE A 268 -10.88 -4.31 -7.63
N GLN A 269 -12.09 -4.67 -8.08
CA GLN A 269 -12.35 -5.50 -9.27
C GLN A 269 -11.70 -6.89 -9.18
N ASP A 270 -11.67 -7.45 -7.97
CA ASP A 270 -11.18 -8.81 -7.74
C ASP A 270 -12.28 -9.83 -8.04
N ALA A 271 -12.17 -10.47 -9.21
CA ALA A 271 -13.16 -11.46 -9.66
C ALA A 271 -13.27 -12.68 -8.73
N THR A 272 -12.24 -12.99 -7.94
CA THR A 272 -12.29 -14.13 -7.01
C THR A 272 -13.30 -13.91 -5.88
N VAL A 273 -13.59 -12.66 -5.53
CA VAL A 273 -14.62 -12.32 -4.54
C VAL A 273 -16.01 -12.64 -5.11
N LEU A 274 -16.27 -12.33 -6.38
CA LEU A 274 -17.56 -12.60 -7.03
C LEU A 274 -17.85 -14.10 -7.17
N GLU A 275 -16.83 -14.93 -7.41
CA GLU A 275 -16.98 -16.38 -7.42
C GLU A 275 -17.44 -16.90 -6.04
N ARG A 276 -16.94 -16.32 -4.95
CA ARG A 276 -17.38 -16.67 -3.57
C ARG A 276 -18.82 -16.22 -3.31
N VAL A 277 -19.19 -15.03 -3.79
CA VAL A 277 -20.59 -14.55 -3.71
C VAL A 277 -21.53 -15.50 -4.43
N LYS A 278 -21.17 -15.96 -5.64
CA LYS A 278 -21.96 -16.97 -6.37
C LYS A 278 -22.18 -18.25 -5.56
N GLY A 279 -21.16 -18.70 -4.81
CA GLY A 279 -21.31 -19.82 -3.88
C GLY A 279 -22.28 -19.56 -2.73
N CYS A 280 -22.39 -18.31 -2.26
CA CYS A 280 -23.29 -17.91 -1.17
C CYS A 280 -24.77 -17.82 -1.59
N GLN A 281 -25.06 -17.59 -2.87
CA GLN A 281 -26.43 -17.54 -3.38
C GLN A 281 -27.20 -18.84 -3.14
N ASN A 282 -26.49 -19.98 -3.11
CA ASN A 282 -27.07 -21.29 -2.85
C ASN A 282 -27.32 -21.58 -1.35
N ALA A 283 -26.96 -20.65 -0.47
CA ALA A 283 -27.03 -20.80 0.99
C ALA A 283 -27.97 -19.78 1.66
N ASP A 284 -28.84 -19.12 0.88
CA ASP A 284 -29.82 -18.10 1.32
C ASP A 284 -29.20 -16.94 2.14
N ARG A 285 -27.94 -16.59 1.86
CA ARG A 285 -27.25 -15.47 2.52
C ARG A 285 -27.37 -14.20 1.68
N LYS A 286 -27.84 -13.11 2.29
CA LYS A 286 -27.91 -11.79 1.66
C LYS A 286 -26.52 -11.14 1.59
N VAL A 287 -26.16 -10.61 0.43
CA VAL A 287 -24.84 -10.01 0.15
C VAL A 287 -25.01 -8.62 -0.48
N ALA A 288 -24.30 -7.64 0.08
CA ALA A 288 -24.19 -6.29 -0.45
C ALA A 288 -22.89 -6.18 -1.28
N VAL A 289 -23.02 -6.09 -2.60
CA VAL A 289 -21.87 -6.00 -3.52
C VAL A 289 -21.61 -4.53 -3.85
N PHE A 290 -20.50 -4.01 -3.35
CA PHE A 290 -20.05 -2.63 -3.61
C PHE A 290 -19.13 -2.60 -4.82
N THR A 291 -19.47 -1.79 -5.82
CA THR A 291 -18.75 -1.74 -7.09
C THR A 291 -18.83 -0.34 -7.71
N PHE A 292 -17.85 -0.01 -8.55
CA PHE A 292 -17.96 1.18 -9.41
C PHE A 292 -18.88 0.90 -10.60
N GLN A 293 -19.42 1.95 -11.21
CA GLN A 293 -20.24 1.84 -12.44
C GLN A 293 -19.56 1.00 -13.53
N THR A 294 -18.24 1.11 -13.67
CA THR A 294 -17.44 0.35 -14.64
C THR A 294 -17.37 -1.14 -14.34
N GLY A 295 -17.31 -1.52 -13.05
CA GLY A 295 -17.28 -2.92 -12.61
C GLY A 295 -18.66 -3.56 -12.47
N HIS A 296 -19.73 -2.75 -12.37
CA HIS A 296 -21.08 -3.23 -12.14
C HIS A 296 -21.55 -4.23 -13.22
N ARG A 297 -21.39 -3.88 -14.51
CA ARG A 297 -21.80 -4.75 -15.62
C ARG A 297 -21.15 -6.14 -15.57
N GLU A 298 -19.89 -6.21 -15.18
CA GLU A 298 -19.17 -7.48 -15.05
C GLU A 298 -19.68 -8.26 -13.84
N ALA A 299 -19.87 -7.59 -12.69
CA ALA A 299 -20.38 -8.23 -11.49
C ALA A 299 -21.75 -8.87 -11.73
N VAL A 300 -22.67 -8.12 -12.34
CA VAL A 300 -23.99 -8.57 -12.79
C VAL A 300 -23.91 -9.83 -13.65
N LYS A 301 -23.02 -9.82 -14.66
CA LYS A 301 -22.84 -10.96 -15.56
C LYS A 301 -22.38 -12.22 -14.82
N MET A 302 -21.61 -12.08 -13.75
CA MET A 302 -21.07 -13.20 -12.98
C MET A 302 -22.06 -13.77 -11.96
N ILE A 303 -22.83 -12.92 -11.27
CA ILE A 303 -23.66 -13.33 -10.11
C ILE A 303 -25.17 -13.15 -10.30
N SER A 304 -25.65 -12.73 -11.48
CA SER A 304 -27.08 -12.52 -11.83
C SER A 304 -27.76 -11.37 -11.06
N GLU A 305 -28.27 -10.37 -11.80
CA GLU A 305 -29.04 -9.23 -11.28
C GLU A 305 -30.32 -9.63 -10.54
N ASN A 306 -30.94 -10.75 -10.92
CA ASN A 306 -32.27 -11.13 -10.43
C ASN A 306 -32.24 -11.99 -9.15
N SER A 307 -31.09 -12.09 -8.48
CA SER A 307 -31.00 -12.84 -7.23
C SER A 307 -31.59 -12.01 -6.08
N PRO A 308 -32.61 -12.48 -5.36
CA PRO A 308 -33.18 -11.76 -4.22
C PRO A 308 -32.20 -11.62 -3.03
N TYR A 309 -31.10 -12.37 -3.07
CA TYR A 309 -30.06 -12.37 -2.05
C TYR A 309 -28.90 -11.41 -2.37
N ILE A 310 -28.90 -10.72 -3.51
CA ILE A 310 -27.83 -9.81 -3.89
C ILE A 310 -28.37 -8.39 -4.03
N LYS A 311 -27.76 -7.46 -3.31
CA LYS A 311 -28.01 -6.02 -3.45
C LYS A 311 -26.74 -5.35 -3.97
N PHE A 312 -26.83 -4.68 -5.11
CA PHE A 312 -25.72 -3.92 -5.66
C PHE A 312 -25.74 -2.49 -5.13
N PHE A 313 -24.58 -2.03 -4.67
CA PHE A 313 -24.32 -0.65 -4.32
C PHE A 313 -23.31 -0.07 -5.29
N ILE A 314 -23.79 0.82 -6.17
CA ILE A 314 -22.94 1.52 -7.12
C ILE A 314 -22.31 2.70 -6.39
N VAL A 315 -20.98 2.69 -6.28
CA VAL A 315 -20.20 3.71 -5.59
C VAL A 315 -19.73 4.74 -6.61
N ASP A 316 -19.96 6.03 -6.36
CA ASP A 316 -19.27 7.11 -7.07
C ASP A 316 -17.86 7.25 -6.47
N PRO A 317 -16.78 7.13 -7.26
CA PRO A 317 -15.42 7.40 -6.81
C PRO A 317 -15.27 8.73 -6.06
N ASN A 318 -16.02 9.77 -6.46
CA ASN A 318 -15.96 11.10 -5.84
C ASN A 318 -16.62 11.15 -4.44
N GLU A 319 -17.52 10.20 -4.17
CA GLU A 319 -18.22 10.11 -2.89
C GLU A 319 -17.50 9.20 -1.89
N MET A 320 -16.41 8.54 -2.30
CA MET A 320 -15.67 7.70 -1.37
C MET A 320 -15.06 8.59 -0.27
N PRO A 321 -15.38 8.36 1.02
CA PRO A 321 -14.70 9.03 2.12
C PRO A 321 -13.19 8.79 1.99
N GLY A 322 -12.40 9.83 2.22
CA GLY A 322 -10.98 9.75 1.90
C GLY A 322 -10.60 10.02 0.45
N PHE A 323 -11.51 10.22 -0.53
CA PHE A 323 -11.17 10.52 -1.94
C PHE A 323 -10.96 12.02 -2.20
N THR A 324 -11.93 12.84 -1.77
CA THR A 324 -11.72 14.28 -1.64
C THR A 324 -10.65 14.56 -0.59
N GLU A 325 -10.64 13.78 0.50
CA GLU A 325 -9.55 13.66 1.47
C GLU A 325 -8.31 12.93 0.95
N LEU A 326 -8.25 12.39 -0.26
CA LEU A 326 -7.00 11.87 -0.84
C LEU A 326 -6.27 13.06 -1.46
N ASN A 327 -7.08 13.89 -2.14
CA ASN A 327 -6.71 15.19 -2.66
C ASN A 327 -6.49 16.21 -1.53
N SER A 328 -7.25 16.11 -0.43
CA SER A 328 -7.10 16.93 0.77
C SER A 328 -6.15 16.34 1.81
N ARG A 329 -5.87 15.02 1.93
CA ARG A 329 -4.77 14.46 2.75
C ARG A 329 -3.43 14.74 2.12
N LEU A 330 -3.33 14.86 0.80
CA LEU A 330 -2.18 15.54 0.18
C LEU A 330 -2.01 16.98 0.72
N THR A 331 -3.06 17.57 1.30
CA THR A 331 -3.09 18.88 1.94
C THR A 331 -2.99 18.81 3.47
N GLU A 332 -3.67 17.89 4.17
CA GLU A 332 -3.61 17.68 5.62
C GLU A 332 -2.35 16.94 6.06
N ILE A 333 -1.70 16.12 5.23
CA ILE A 333 -0.33 15.65 5.50
C ILE A 333 0.60 16.87 5.63
N LYS A 334 0.32 17.98 4.91
CA LYS A 334 1.03 19.25 5.12
C LYS A 334 0.74 19.83 6.51
N GLU A 335 -0.47 19.65 7.04
CA GLU A 335 -0.91 20.17 8.35
C GLU A 335 -0.55 19.27 9.54
N GLN A 336 -0.68 17.94 9.44
CA GLN A 336 -0.24 16.98 10.44
C GLN A 336 1.29 16.95 10.59
N ILE A 337 2.03 17.20 9.51
CA ILE A 337 3.46 17.51 9.59
C ILE A 337 3.66 18.80 10.40
N GLU A 338 2.82 19.82 10.25
CA GLU A 338 2.90 21.06 11.03
C GLU A 338 2.49 20.89 12.50
N GLU A 339 1.45 20.12 12.80
CA GLU A 339 0.95 19.86 14.15
C GLU A 339 1.89 18.93 14.94
N ARG A 340 2.48 17.91 14.28
CA ARG A 340 3.52 17.05 14.85
C ARG A 340 4.82 17.83 15.11
N ASN A 341 5.08 18.88 14.33
CA ASN A 341 6.16 19.83 14.58
C ASN A 341 5.83 20.80 15.74
N GLU A 342 4.57 21.18 15.94
CA GLU A 342 4.12 22.06 17.02
C GLU A 342 4.12 21.37 18.39
N LYS A 343 3.64 20.12 18.47
CA LYS A 343 3.78 19.28 19.68
C LYS A 343 5.25 19.06 20.07
N ARG A 344 6.16 19.01 19.08
CA ARG A 344 7.62 18.93 19.30
C ARG A 344 8.27 20.26 19.68
N ARG A 345 7.69 21.41 19.29
CA ARG A 345 8.11 22.76 19.75
C ARG A 345 7.85 22.97 21.24
N LEU A 346 6.70 22.49 21.74
CA LEU A 346 6.29 22.65 23.14
C LEU A 346 7.12 21.77 24.10
N ALA A 347 7.44 20.54 23.72
CA ALA A 347 8.28 19.63 24.52
C ALA A 347 9.71 20.18 24.76
N TYR A 348 10.27 20.96 23.82
CA TYR A 348 11.62 21.51 23.93
C TYR A 348 11.70 22.87 24.64
N ARG A 349 10.57 23.58 24.81
CA ARG A 349 10.53 24.81 25.63
C ARG A 349 10.62 24.52 27.13
N GLY A 350 10.12 23.37 27.59
CA GLY A 350 10.17 22.96 29.01
C GLY A 350 11.56 22.52 29.52
N GLN A 351 12.55 22.32 28.63
CA GLN A 351 13.89 21.81 29.02
C GLN A 351 14.97 22.89 29.11
N ARG A 352 14.68 24.15 28.79
CA ARG A 352 15.64 25.24 28.97
C ARG A 352 15.51 25.82 30.38
N LYS A 353 16.37 25.38 31.31
CA LYS A 353 16.62 26.12 32.55
C LYS A 353 17.03 27.56 32.20
N PRO A 354 16.50 28.58 32.89
CA PRO A 354 16.93 29.95 32.68
C PRO A 354 18.42 30.06 33.02
N LYS A 355 19.21 30.62 32.10
CA LYS A 355 20.59 31.00 32.40
C LYS A 355 20.52 32.11 33.46
N ALA A 356 21.06 31.82 34.64
CA ALA A 356 21.32 32.83 35.65
C ALA A 356 22.25 33.89 35.05
N THR A 357 21.83 35.16 35.17
CA THR A 357 22.58 36.35 34.77
C THR A 357 23.72 36.63 35.73
#